data_AF-A0A8D8FBN2-F1
#
_entry.id   AF-A0A8D8FBN2-F1
#
_cell.length_a   1.000
_cell.length_b   1.000
_cell.length_c   1.000
_cell.angle_alpha   90.00
_cell.angle_beta   90.00
_cell.angle_gamma   90.00
#
_symmetry.space_group_name_H-M   'P 1'
#
loop_
_entity.id
_entity.type
_entity.pdbx_description
1 polymer ?
#
loop_
_entity_poly.entity_id
_entity_poly.type
_entity_poly.pdbx_seq_one_letter_code
_entity_poly.pdbx_strand_id
1 'polypeptide(L)'
;MNPPKTEKSKEEVKAEREAKKKAKQEAKTKVKPEKSATEDSSTPALQKSSTDTSISEKLEKLHISDAKPEATTATPSETKQLSKAERKALFEAQNPKLATGAAKPDPKPVSKAERRALQEAQRAAKAEVQAKKAAVPAATSQKQQPAPAPSAQKPTQKKASTAATAKQTQQQQPHMVKLFNHLYTKKFAAEEIVNSPILHPAIVKLGLQYADGIVAGSKSRCLAFLEALKAVIGHYETPPEKEFGRGFEETLTPNIAYLQKCRPFSVSMTNALKYINMYVRQLNAKDSESKQKEFLFEAIDTYIRDQIEKAEEAICISVQEKIYDGDVLLTYGCSSLIRRILEEAHRRTKRFRVVIVDSRPRTGEHDMLHQLVAQGVDCTVVLINAISYVIPEVTKVLLSAHALLANGCVMSRVGTAQIALVAKSYNVPVLVCCETHKFSERVQTDAFVYNEIGNPNELILDSGTRENRLHNPLAEWESISHLTPLNMHYDVTPPELVTAVVTEVAILPCTSVPVILRIKPSEVGY
;
A
#
# COMPACT_ATOMS: atom_id res chain seq x y z
N MET A 1 4.93 -4.75 -55.65
CA MET A 1 6.17 -3.94 -55.64
C MET A 1 5.84 -2.58 -55.02
N ASN A 2 6.56 -2.15 -53.99
CA ASN A 2 6.46 -0.78 -53.45
C ASN A 2 7.79 -0.05 -53.72
N PRO A 3 7.77 1.26 -54.05
CA PRO A 3 8.98 2.03 -54.30
C PRO A 3 9.74 2.34 -52.99
N PRO A 4 11.08 2.53 -53.05
CA PRO A 4 11.87 2.86 -51.87
C PRO A 4 11.63 4.30 -51.42
N LYS A 5 11.61 4.51 -50.09
CA LYS A 5 11.57 5.86 -49.49
C LYS A 5 12.98 6.47 -49.53
N THR A 6 13.12 7.64 -50.13
CA THR A 6 14.35 8.44 -50.10
C THR A 6 14.59 8.99 -48.69
N GLU A 7 15.74 8.68 -48.09
CA GLU A 7 16.18 9.31 -46.85
C GLU A 7 16.67 10.74 -47.10
N LYS A 8 16.13 11.71 -46.34
CA LYS A 8 16.59 13.11 -46.41
C LYS A 8 17.99 13.25 -45.82
N SER A 9 18.80 14.12 -46.41
CA SER A 9 20.17 14.38 -45.97
C SER A 9 20.22 15.10 -44.61
N LYS A 10 21.35 14.96 -43.90
CA LYS A 10 21.56 15.62 -42.60
C LYS A 10 21.52 17.15 -42.68
N GLU A 11 21.82 17.73 -43.84
CA GLU A 11 21.80 19.18 -44.04
C GLU A 11 20.37 19.72 -44.21
N GLU A 12 19.50 19.02 -44.93
CA GLU A 12 18.08 19.37 -45.05
C GLU A 12 17.39 19.32 -43.68
N VAL A 13 17.68 18.31 -42.85
CA VAL A 13 17.15 18.20 -41.48
C VAL A 13 17.66 19.32 -40.57
N LYS A 14 18.87 19.84 -40.82
CA LYS A 14 19.43 20.99 -40.09
C LYS A 14 18.76 22.30 -40.53
N ALA A 15 18.60 22.51 -41.84
CA ALA A 15 17.93 23.68 -42.41
C ALA A 15 16.45 23.77 -41.95
N GLU A 16 15.70 22.65 -41.96
CA GLU A 16 14.31 22.62 -41.49
C GLU A 16 14.18 22.99 -40.00
N ARG A 17 15.16 22.59 -39.18
CA ARG A 17 15.22 22.93 -37.75
C ARG A 17 15.57 24.40 -37.51
N GLU A 18 16.44 24.99 -38.32
CA GLU A 18 16.74 26.43 -38.24
C GLU A 18 15.57 27.29 -38.72
N ALA A 19 14.87 26.88 -39.79
CA ALA A 19 13.64 27.52 -40.25
C ALA A 19 12.54 27.51 -39.17
N LYS A 20 12.28 26.34 -38.56
CA LYS A 20 11.34 26.21 -37.42
C LYS A 20 11.76 27.02 -36.19
N LYS A 21 13.06 27.26 -35.98
CA LYS A 21 13.57 28.09 -34.88
C LYS A 21 13.35 29.59 -35.15
N LYS A 22 13.56 30.07 -36.38
CA LYS A 22 13.26 31.45 -36.79
C LYS A 22 11.77 31.78 -36.69
N ALA A 23 10.91 30.94 -37.28
CA ALA A 23 9.45 31.11 -37.21
C ALA A 23 8.94 31.18 -35.75
N LYS A 24 9.53 30.42 -34.82
CA LYS A 24 9.18 30.44 -33.39
C LYS A 24 9.73 31.67 -32.63
N GLN A 25 10.73 32.37 -33.16
CA GLN A 25 11.19 33.67 -32.63
C GLN A 25 10.31 34.81 -33.16
N GLU A 26 9.96 34.80 -34.44
CA GLU A 26 9.06 35.78 -35.06
C GLU A 26 7.66 35.77 -34.42
N ALA A 27 7.10 34.58 -34.18
CA ALA A 27 5.81 34.41 -33.49
C ALA A 27 5.80 34.93 -32.03
N LYS A 28 6.96 35.03 -31.37
CA LYS A 28 7.08 35.57 -30.01
C LYS A 28 7.16 37.10 -29.95
N THR A 29 7.31 37.78 -31.09
CA THR A 29 7.55 39.23 -31.15
C THR A 29 6.27 40.02 -31.50
N LYS A 30 5.14 39.35 -31.73
CA LYS A 30 3.84 39.96 -32.11
C LYS A 30 2.70 39.65 -31.12
N VAL A 31 2.85 40.03 -29.84
CA VAL A 31 1.71 40.13 -28.90
C VAL A 31 1.89 41.31 -27.94
N LYS A 32 1.35 42.48 -28.30
CA LYS A 32 0.92 43.53 -27.37
C LYS A 32 -0.11 44.42 -28.10
N PRO A 33 -1.29 44.73 -27.53
CA PRO A 33 -2.36 45.41 -28.26
C PRO A 33 -2.32 46.94 -28.10
N GLU A 34 -2.66 47.66 -29.16
CA GLU A 34 -3.03 49.08 -29.12
C GLU A 34 -4.50 49.27 -29.55
N LYS A 35 -5.11 50.35 -29.07
CA LYS A 35 -6.51 50.72 -29.36
C LYS A 35 -6.59 51.62 -30.59
N SER A 36 -7.58 51.40 -31.44
CA SER A 36 -8.22 52.43 -32.26
C SER A 36 -9.65 52.01 -32.60
N ALA A 37 -10.53 52.98 -32.87
CA ALA A 37 -11.97 52.79 -33.04
C ALA A 37 -12.41 53.16 -34.47
N THR A 38 -13.47 52.50 -34.96
CA THR A 38 -14.67 53.05 -35.66
C THR A 38 -15.55 51.90 -36.19
N GLU A 39 -16.87 51.97 -35.90
CA GLU A 39 -18.05 51.87 -36.80
C GLU A 39 -17.97 50.98 -38.09
N ASP A 40 -18.99 50.21 -38.53
CA ASP A 40 -20.42 50.14 -38.14
C ASP A 40 -21.13 48.83 -38.59
N SER A 41 -22.40 48.66 -38.18
CA SER A 41 -23.51 47.91 -38.82
C SER A 41 -23.83 46.42 -38.47
N SER A 42 -24.92 46.27 -37.70
CA SER A 42 -26.02 45.29 -37.85
C SER A 42 -25.86 43.79 -37.48
N THR A 43 -26.31 43.45 -36.27
CA THR A 43 -27.19 42.28 -36.00
C THR A 43 -28.20 42.63 -34.89
N PRO A 44 -29.48 42.20 -34.95
CA PRO A 44 -30.43 42.35 -33.85
C PRO A 44 -30.33 41.19 -32.82
N ALA A 45 -30.77 41.46 -31.60
CA ALA A 45 -30.34 40.75 -30.39
C ALA A 45 -31.32 39.70 -29.83
N LEU A 46 -30.83 38.91 -28.86
CA LEU A 46 -31.62 38.34 -27.76
C LEU A 46 -30.76 38.29 -26.47
N GLN A 47 -31.38 38.54 -25.32
CA GLN A 47 -30.72 38.99 -24.08
C GLN A 47 -30.30 37.87 -23.12
N LYS A 48 -29.40 38.18 -22.18
CA LYS A 48 -29.21 37.45 -20.90
C LYS A 48 -29.18 38.43 -19.74
N SER A 49 -29.88 38.10 -18.65
CA SER A 49 -30.06 38.96 -17.48
C SER A 49 -29.20 38.54 -16.27
N SER A 50 -28.82 39.55 -15.50
CA SER A 50 -28.08 39.58 -14.24
C SER A 50 -28.51 38.59 -13.12
N THR A 51 -27.53 37.97 -12.43
CA THR A 51 -27.65 37.67 -10.98
C THR A 51 -26.35 37.51 -10.17
N ASP A 52 -25.14 37.51 -10.76
CA ASP A 52 -23.90 37.20 -10.02
C ASP A 52 -23.30 38.35 -9.17
N THR A 53 -23.89 39.55 -9.19
CA THR A 53 -23.35 40.75 -8.53
C THR A 53 -23.87 40.96 -7.10
N SER A 54 -24.73 40.08 -6.57
CA SER A 54 -25.52 40.34 -5.36
C SER A 54 -24.99 39.74 -4.04
N ILE A 55 -23.83 39.07 -4.05
CA ILE A 55 -23.31 38.37 -2.85
C ILE A 55 -22.06 39.08 -2.28
N SER A 56 -21.18 39.59 -3.12
CA SER A 56 -19.93 40.23 -2.71
C SER A 56 -20.13 41.54 -1.90
N GLU A 57 -21.21 42.28 -2.15
CA GLU A 57 -21.47 43.59 -1.51
C GLU A 57 -22.14 43.50 -0.13
N LYS A 58 -22.45 42.28 0.37
CA LYS A 58 -23.20 42.08 1.62
C LYS A 58 -22.37 41.64 2.83
N LEU A 59 -21.04 41.56 2.72
CA LEU A 59 -20.14 41.19 3.83
C LEU A 59 -19.23 42.33 4.33
N GLU A 60 -19.15 43.48 3.65
CA GLU A 60 -18.34 44.63 4.10
C GLU A 60 -19.04 45.58 5.07
N LYS A 61 -20.32 45.34 5.40
CA LYS A 61 -21.09 46.18 6.32
C LYS A 61 -21.66 45.36 7.46
N LEU A 62 -20.94 45.32 8.59
CA LEU A 62 -21.45 45.39 9.98
C LEU A 62 -20.28 45.25 10.99
N HIS A 63 -19.70 46.39 11.39
CA HIS A 63 -18.81 46.51 12.56
C HIS A 63 -19.32 47.64 13.47
N ILE A 64 -19.60 47.32 14.74
CA ILE A 64 -19.87 48.20 15.90
C ILE A 64 -19.54 47.34 17.15
N SER A 65 -18.85 47.77 18.21
CA SER A 65 -17.88 48.84 18.46
C SER A 65 -17.16 48.54 19.80
N ASP A 66 -16.03 49.20 20.08
CA ASP A 66 -15.12 48.91 21.21
C ASP A 66 -15.67 49.05 22.65
N ALA A 67 -14.98 48.37 23.58
CA ALA A 67 -14.76 48.84 24.96
C ALA A 67 -13.36 48.46 25.45
N LYS A 68 -12.64 49.39 26.11
CA LYS A 68 -11.24 49.25 26.60
C LYS A 68 -11.09 49.99 27.95
N PRO A 69 -10.31 49.46 28.91
CA PRO A 69 -8.95 49.96 29.27
C PRO A 69 -7.92 48.79 29.39
N GLU A 70 -6.61 48.92 29.61
CA GLU A 70 -5.59 50.00 29.50
C GLU A 70 -4.20 49.32 29.34
N ALA A 71 -3.32 49.74 28.42
CA ALA A 71 -2.20 50.68 28.59
C ALA A 71 -0.96 50.18 29.38
N THR A 72 0.05 49.69 28.65
CA THR A 72 1.48 49.96 28.95
C THR A 72 2.37 49.77 27.70
N THR A 73 2.83 50.90 27.15
CA THR A 73 4.10 51.14 26.42
C THR A 73 4.85 50.00 25.70
N ALA A 74 4.87 50.02 24.35
CA ALA A 74 6.08 50.18 23.51
C ALA A 74 5.74 50.12 22.00
N THR A 75 6.46 50.88 21.16
CA THR A 75 6.22 51.01 19.70
C THR A 75 6.79 49.86 18.86
N PRO A 76 6.14 49.47 17.73
CA PRO A 76 6.66 48.46 16.82
C PRO A 76 7.69 49.01 15.82
N SER A 77 8.73 48.23 15.53
CA SER A 77 9.70 48.49 14.45
C SER A 77 9.40 47.61 13.24
N GLU A 78 9.46 48.18 12.03
CA GLU A 78 9.33 47.43 10.77
C GLU A 78 10.51 46.46 10.58
N THR A 79 10.23 45.21 10.18
CA THR A 79 11.27 44.21 9.90
C THR A 79 11.46 44.03 8.39
N LYS A 80 12.44 44.73 7.83
CA LYS A 80 12.83 44.66 6.42
C LYS A 80 13.39 43.26 6.07
N GLN A 81 12.89 42.61 5.01
CA GLN A 81 13.39 41.29 4.61
C GLN A 81 14.78 41.39 3.96
N LEU A 82 15.80 40.87 4.67
CA LEU A 82 17.19 40.76 4.17
C LEU A 82 17.32 39.78 3.00
N SER A 83 18.10 40.17 1.99
CA SER A 83 18.35 39.40 0.78
C SER A 83 19.25 38.18 1.02
N LYS A 84 19.25 37.26 0.04
CA LYS A 84 20.06 36.03 0.08
C LYS A 84 21.57 36.29 0.13
N ALA A 85 22.04 37.43 -0.38
CA ALA A 85 23.44 37.83 -0.34
C ALA A 85 23.87 38.27 1.08
N GLU A 86 23.05 39.09 1.74
CA GLU A 86 23.32 39.61 3.09
C GLU A 86 23.33 38.48 4.14
N ARG A 87 22.42 37.49 3.99
CA ARG A 87 22.42 36.28 4.84
C ARG A 87 23.69 35.43 4.68
N LYS A 88 24.29 35.39 3.48
CA LYS A 88 25.56 34.68 3.24
C LYS A 88 26.73 35.41 3.89
N ALA A 89 26.78 36.74 3.77
CA ALA A 89 27.81 37.56 4.40
C ALA A 89 27.77 37.46 5.95
N LEU A 90 26.58 37.47 6.56
CA LEU A 90 26.45 37.24 8.02
C LEU A 90 26.94 35.84 8.44
N PHE A 91 26.64 34.81 7.66
CA PHE A 91 27.06 33.43 7.95
C PHE A 91 28.58 33.24 7.87
N GLU A 92 29.23 33.91 6.91
CA GLU A 92 30.68 33.90 6.73
C GLU A 92 31.38 34.74 7.83
N ALA A 93 30.79 35.88 8.24
CA ALA A 93 31.29 36.68 9.37
C ALA A 93 31.17 35.97 10.74
N GLN A 94 30.15 35.11 10.94
CA GLN A 94 29.96 34.37 12.19
C GLN A 94 30.86 33.13 12.33
N ASN A 95 31.55 32.68 11.27
CA ASN A 95 32.37 31.46 11.28
C ASN A 95 33.84 31.67 10.86
N PRO A 96 34.62 32.51 11.57
CA PRO A 96 36.00 32.85 11.18
C PRO A 96 37.00 31.67 11.20
N LYS A 97 36.63 30.50 11.74
CA LYS A 97 37.50 29.30 11.80
C LYS A 97 37.60 28.52 10.47
N LEU A 98 36.87 28.91 9.43
CA LEU A 98 37.02 28.34 8.08
C LEU A 98 38.07 29.07 7.20
N ALA A 99 38.70 30.12 7.71
CA ALA A 99 39.50 31.06 6.92
C ALA A 99 41.04 30.99 7.11
N THR A 100 41.60 29.86 7.57
CA THR A 100 43.06 29.58 7.47
C THR A 100 43.35 28.07 7.56
N GLY A 101 43.89 27.44 6.51
CA GLY A 101 44.32 26.03 6.59
C GLY A 101 44.64 25.31 5.26
N ALA A 102 45.86 25.53 4.74
CA ALA A 102 46.60 24.69 3.79
C ALA A 102 45.90 24.19 2.49
N ALA A 103 46.39 24.68 1.34
CA ALA A 103 45.95 24.25 0.02
C ALA A 103 46.35 22.80 -0.34
N LYS A 104 45.45 22.10 -1.04
CA LYS A 104 45.76 20.98 -1.95
C LYS A 104 45.16 21.31 -3.32
N PRO A 105 45.83 20.96 -4.44
CA PRO A 105 45.43 21.43 -5.76
C PRO A 105 44.17 20.72 -6.29
N ASP A 106 43.29 21.49 -6.93
CA ASP A 106 42.09 20.98 -7.61
C ASP A 106 42.44 20.08 -8.82
N PRO A 107 41.69 19.00 -9.05
CA PRO A 107 41.87 18.15 -10.22
C PRO A 107 41.32 18.82 -11.49
N LYS A 108 42.12 18.83 -12.56
CA LYS A 108 41.70 19.35 -13.88
C LYS A 108 40.47 18.58 -14.42
N PRO A 109 39.58 19.23 -15.20
CA PRO A 109 38.41 18.59 -15.77
C PRO A 109 38.79 17.58 -16.87
N VAL A 110 38.82 16.30 -16.48
CA VAL A 110 39.14 15.15 -17.33
C VAL A 110 38.14 15.00 -18.48
N SER A 111 38.63 14.81 -19.70
CA SER A 111 37.80 14.73 -20.90
C SER A 111 36.93 13.47 -20.95
N LYS A 112 35.85 13.50 -21.76
CA LYS A 112 34.97 12.34 -21.97
C LYS A 112 35.68 11.14 -22.61
N ALA A 113 36.81 11.37 -23.29
CA ALA A 113 37.65 10.33 -23.87
C ALA A 113 38.49 9.63 -22.79
N GLU A 114 39.19 10.37 -21.94
CA GLU A 114 39.98 9.80 -20.82
C GLU A 114 39.11 8.99 -19.85
N ARG A 115 37.89 9.44 -19.54
CA ARG A 115 36.97 8.66 -18.69
C ARG A 115 36.58 7.30 -19.29
N ARG A 116 36.53 7.18 -20.63
CA ARG A 116 36.31 5.89 -21.30
C ARG A 116 37.56 5.02 -21.24
N ALA A 117 38.73 5.58 -21.53
CA ALA A 117 40.01 4.86 -21.42
C ALA A 117 40.23 4.30 -20.00
N LEU A 118 39.93 5.07 -18.95
CA LEU A 118 40.05 4.62 -17.56
C LEU A 118 39.08 3.46 -17.24
N GLN A 119 37.84 3.52 -17.75
CA GLN A 119 36.82 2.48 -17.53
C GLN A 119 37.08 1.20 -18.35
N GLU A 120 37.81 1.32 -19.45
CA GLU A 120 38.24 0.20 -20.29
C GLU A 120 39.47 -0.49 -19.70
N ALA A 121 40.46 0.28 -19.23
CA ALA A 121 41.61 -0.22 -18.47
C ALA A 121 41.18 -0.94 -17.17
N GLN A 122 40.19 -0.41 -16.43
CA GLN A 122 39.64 -1.08 -15.25
C GLN A 122 38.88 -2.38 -15.57
N ARG A 123 38.30 -2.52 -16.78
CA ARG A 123 37.70 -3.77 -17.23
C ARG A 123 38.76 -4.79 -17.64
N ALA A 124 39.82 -4.36 -18.34
CA ALA A 124 40.96 -5.22 -18.66
C ALA A 124 41.63 -5.77 -17.39
N ALA A 125 41.90 -4.93 -16.40
CA ALA A 125 42.48 -5.35 -15.12
C ALA A 125 41.61 -6.36 -14.35
N LYS A 126 40.27 -6.20 -14.38
CA LYS A 126 39.35 -7.20 -13.80
C LYS A 126 39.32 -8.52 -14.58
N ALA A 127 39.45 -8.48 -15.90
CA ALA A 127 39.53 -9.68 -16.73
C ALA A 127 40.82 -10.47 -16.46
N GLU A 128 41.97 -9.81 -16.32
CA GLU A 128 43.23 -10.48 -15.95
C GLU A 128 43.19 -11.13 -14.56
N VAL A 129 42.53 -10.49 -13.58
CA VAL A 129 42.36 -11.06 -12.24
C VAL A 129 41.41 -12.28 -12.24
N GLN A 130 40.44 -12.33 -13.16
CA GLN A 130 39.61 -13.52 -13.35
C GLN A 130 40.35 -14.63 -14.09
N ALA A 131 41.13 -14.30 -15.13
CA ALA A 131 41.96 -15.27 -15.85
C ALA A 131 43.01 -15.95 -14.93
N LYS A 132 43.65 -15.18 -14.04
CA LYS A 132 44.62 -15.71 -13.07
C LYS A 132 44.02 -16.57 -11.95
N LYS A 133 42.69 -16.64 -11.81
CA LYS A 133 41.99 -17.58 -10.91
C LYS A 133 41.59 -18.91 -11.57
N ALA A 134 41.81 -19.08 -12.87
CA ALA A 134 41.38 -20.26 -13.63
C ALA A 134 42.50 -21.27 -13.94
N ALA A 135 43.71 -21.10 -13.39
CA ALA A 135 44.88 -21.91 -13.73
C ALA A 135 45.65 -22.43 -12.50
N VAL A 136 45.31 -23.64 -12.04
CA VAL A 136 46.21 -24.54 -11.30
C VAL A 136 45.97 -25.97 -11.83
N PRO A 137 46.99 -26.70 -12.33
CA PRO A 137 46.78 -28.04 -12.91
C PRO A 137 46.68 -29.15 -11.88
N ALA A 138 45.97 -30.23 -12.22
CA ALA A 138 45.99 -31.48 -11.47
C ALA A 138 47.14 -32.39 -11.96
N ALA A 139 47.81 -33.07 -11.03
CA ALA A 139 48.76 -34.14 -11.32
C ALA A 139 48.40 -35.40 -10.51
N THR A 140 48.27 -36.52 -11.20
CA THR A 140 47.88 -37.83 -10.65
C THR A 140 49.04 -38.58 -10.00
N SER A 141 48.75 -39.37 -8.97
CA SER A 141 49.60 -40.49 -8.52
C SER A 141 48.74 -41.59 -7.90
N GLN A 142 49.14 -42.85 -8.10
CA GLN A 142 48.26 -44.02 -7.96
C GLN A 142 48.28 -44.67 -6.56
N LYS A 143 47.27 -45.50 -6.30
CA LYS A 143 47.14 -46.38 -5.11
C LYS A 143 48.28 -47.39 -5.03
N GLN A 144 48.64 -47.77 -3.79
CA GLN A 144 48.81 -49.17 -3.40
C GLN A 144 48.46 -49.35 -1.90
N GLN A 145 47.89 -50.51 -1.54
CA GLN A 145 47.48 -50.88 -0.18
C GLN A 145 48.63 -51.53 0.60
N PRO A 146 48.50 -51.70 1.92
CA PRO A 146 48.14 -53.05 2.38
C PRO A 146 47.08 -53.09 3.51
N ALA A 147 46.59 -54.30 3.77
CA ALA A 147 45.70 -54.69 4.85
C ALA A 147 46.19 -56.08 5.39
N PRO A 148 45.53 -56.72 6.37
CA PRO A 148 45.25 -56.25 7.73
C PRO A 148 45.69 -57.30 8.80
N ALA A 149 45.67 -56.93 10.10
CA ALA A 149 45.58 -57.91 11.20
C ALA A 149 44.91 -57.29 12.45
N PRO A 150 44.16 -58.05 13.28
CA PRO A 150 43.28 -57.49 14.32
C PRO A 150 43.74 -57.73 15.76
N SER A 151 43.27 -56.91 16.72
CA SER A 151 42.54 -57.37 17.93
C SER A 151 42.26 -56.27 18.98
N ALA A 152 41.22 -56.54 19.79
CA ALA A 152 40.98 -56.06 21.16
C ALA A 152 40.66 -54.56 21.48
N GLN A 153 39.36 -54.35 21.75
CA GLN A 153 38.81 -53.70 22.97
C GLN A 153 38.81 -52.15 23.13
N LYS A 154 37.56 -51.64 23.13
CA LYS A 154 36.98 -50.41 23.71
C LYS A 154 37.35 -50.15 25.20
N PRO A 155 36.95 -49.00 25.81
CA PRO A 155 36.48 -47.71 25.27
C PRO A 155 37.07 -46.44 25.96
N THR A 156 36.91 -45.25 25.35
CA THR A 156 36.24 -44.07 25.98
C THR A 156 36.11 -42.90 24.99
N GLN A 157 35.21 -41.96 25.28
CA GLN A 157 34.78 -40.88 24.36
C GLN A 157 35.15 -39.49 24.91
N LYS A 158 35.60 -38.56 24.05
CA LYS A 158 34.91 -37.27 23.80
C LYS A 158 35.60 -36.32 22.80
N LYS A 159 34.72 -35.61 22.07
CA LYS A 159 34.83 -34.28 21.43
C LYS A 159 35.55 -34.11 20.07
N ALA A 160 34.77 -33.47 19.18
CA ALA A 160 35.14 -32.66 18.01
C ALA A 160 35.81 -33.39 16.81
N SER A 161 35.56 -33.02 15.56
CA SER A 161 34.43 -32.30 14.94
C SER A 161 34.61 -32.38 13.42
N THR A 162 33.62 -32.88 12.68
CA THR A 162 33.67 -32.86 11.20
C THR A 162 32.40 -32.25 10.63
N ALA A 163 32.56 -31.09 10.00
CA ALA A 163 31.51 -30.44 9.23
C ALA A 163 31.18 -31.29 7.99
N ALA A 164 30.06 -32.00 8.03
CA ALA A 164 29.48 -32.63 6.84
C ALA A 164 28.72 -31.56 6.04
N THR A 165 29.21 -31.23 4.85
CA THR A 165 28.55 -30.26 3.95
C THR A 165 27.28 -30.90 3.38
N ALA A 166 26.16 -30.72 4.08
CA ALA A 166 24.86 -31.20 3.62
C ALA A 166 24.43 -30.40 2.38
N LYS A 167 24.62 -30.99 1.18
CA LYS A 167 23.89 -30.57 -0.01
C LYS A 167 22.41 -30.82 0.24
N GLN A 168 21.68 -29.79 0.65
CA GLN A 168 20.23 -29.81 0.65
C GLN A 168 19.74 -29.86 -0.80
N THR A 169 19.43 -31.07 -1.27
CA THR A 169 18.64 -31.25 -2.49
C THR A 169 17.28 -30.63 -2.24
N GLN A 170 17.03 -29.44 -2.81
CA GLN A 170 15.70 -28.84 -2.79
C GLN A 170 14.76 -29.73 -3.62
N GLN A 171 14.02 -30.60 -2.93
CA GLN A 171 12.81 -31.21 -3.48
C GLN A 171 11.84 -30.07 -3.76
N GLN A 172 11.74 -29.68 -5.03
CA GLN A 172 10.72 -28.74 -5.48
C GLN A 172 9.37 -29.40 -5.20
N GLN A 173 8.53 -28.76 -4.39
CA GLN A 173 7.19 -29.27 -4.19
C GLN A 173 6.47 -29.23 -5.56
N PRO A 174 5.80 -30.32 -5.97
CA PRO A 174 5.01 -30.27 -7.19
C PRO A 174 3.92 -29.19 -7.03
N HIS A 175 3.54 -28.57 -8.14
CA HIS A 175 2.50 -27.53 -8.22
C HIS A 175 2.80 -26.18 -7.51
N MET A 176 4.03 -25.67 -7.66
CA MET A 176 4.36 -24.27 -7.34
C MET A 176 4.55 -23.42 -8.59
N VAL A 177 3.85 -22.28 -8.68
CA VAL A 177 4.05 -21.30 -9.77
C VAL A 177 5.33 -20.52 -9.53
N LYS A 178 6.33 -20.71 -10.41
CA LYS A 178 7.70 -20.17 -10.27
C LYS A 178 7.78 -18.66 -9.94
N LEU A 179 6.88 -17.85 -10.50
CA LEU A 179 6.82 -16.40 -10.27
C LEU A 179 6.45 -16.04 -8.81
N PHE A 180 5.76 -16.93 -8.10
CA PHE A 180 5.23 -16.72 -6.76
C PHE A 180 5.89 -17.63 -5.72
N ASN A 181 7.02 -18.27 -6.04
CA ASN A 181 7.73 -19.20 -5.15
C ASN A 181 8.02 -18.63 -3.74
N HIS A 182 8.17 -17.31 -3.61
CA HIS A 182 8.40 -16.59 -2.36
C HIS A 182 7.15 -16.39 -1.49
N LEU A 183 5.94 -16.59 -2.04
CA LEU A 183 4.67 -16.46 -1.30
C LEU A 183 4.18 -17.79 -0.70
N TYR A 184 4.60 -18.93 -1.26
CA TYR A 184 4.21 -20.24 -0.75
C TYR A 184 4.81 -20.48 0.63
N THR A 185 3.95 -20.48 1.65
CA THR A 185 4.30 -20.79 3.04
C THR A 185 3.80 -22.18 3.38
N LYS A 186 4.62 -22.99 4.06
CA LYS A 186 4.18 -24.31 4.56
C LYS A 186 3.08 -24.12 5.59
N LYS A 187 1.93 -24.76 5.37
CA LYS A 187 0.86 -24.87 6.38
C LYS A 187 1.38 -25.68 7.57
N PHE A 188 0.85 -25.37 8.76
CA PHE A 188 1.16 -26.11 9.99
C PHE A 188 0.70 -27.57 9.90
N ALA A 189 1.42 -28.45 10.59
CA ALA A 189 0.89 -29.74 11.03
C ALA A 189 0.00 -29.48 12.27
N ALA A 190 -1.18 -30.10 12.35
CA ALA A 190 -2.15 -29.83 13.42
C ALA A 190 -1.60 -30.19 14.81
N GLU A 191 -0.69 -31.17 14.84
CA GLU A 191 0.01 -31.70 16.00
C GLU A 191 0.92 -30.65 16.68
N GLU A 192 1.45 -29.68 15.92
CA GLU A 192 2.28 -28.60 16.46
C GLU A 192 1.46 -27.51 17.17
N ILE A 193 0.14 -27.47 16.96
CA ILE A 193 -0.75 -26.39 17.42
C ILE A 193 -1.42 -26.75 18.75
N VAL A 194 -2.02 -27.94 18.83
CA VAL A 194 -3.06 -28.27 19.83
C VAL A 194 -2.57 -28.23 21.28
N ASN A 195 -1.27 -28.44 21.54
CA ASN A 195 -0.71 -28.52 22.90
C ASN A 195 0.55 -27.66 23.11
N SER A 196 0.72 -26.55 22.36
CA SER A 196 1.89 -25.68 22.54
C SER A 196 1.80 -24.87 23.84
N PRO A 197 2.74 -25.03 24.81
CA PRO A 197 2.70 -24.30 26.08
C PRO A 197 3.09 -22.82 25.94
N ILE A 198 3.46 -22.38 24.74
CA ILE A 198 3.92 -21.02 24.43
C ILE A 198 2.78 -20.17 23.79
N LEU A 199 1.80 -20.83 23.18
CA LEU A 199 0.73 -20.15 22.44
C LEU A 199 -0.49 -19.94 23.35
N HIS A 200 -1.03 -18.72 23.31
CA HIS A 200 -2.22 -18.38 24.09
C HIS A 200 -3.49 -18.95 23.42
N PRO A 201 -4.43 -19.56 24.17
CA PRO A 201 -5.61 -20.21 23.58
C PRO A 201 -6.47 -19.31 22.67
N ALA A 202 -6.61 -18.01 22.99
CA ALA A 202 -7.34 -17.07 22.14
C ALA A 202 -6.61 -16.82 20.80
N ILE A 203 -5.28 -16.81 20.82
CA ILE A 203 -4.44 -16.69 19.62
C ILE A 203 -4.53 -17.96 18.77
N VAL A 204 -4.50 -19.14 19.40
CA VAL A 204 -4.68 -20.43 18.69
C VAL A 204 -6.02 -20.47 17.96
N LYS A 205 -7.12 -20.15 18.66
CA LYS A 205 -8.48 -20.05 18.11
C LYS A 205 -8.55 -19.07 16.93
N LEU A 206 -7.97 -17.87 17.08
CA LEU A 206 -7.94 -16.86 16.02
C LEU A 206 -7.16 -17.32 14.79
N GLY A 207 -6.03 -18.01 14.98
CA GLY A 207 -5.22 -18.56 13.90
C GLY A 207 -5.98 -19.59 13.06
N LEU A 208 -6.76 -20.47 13.71
CA LEU A 208 -7.64 -21.41 13.00
C LEU A 208 -8.72 -20.66 12.22
N GLN A 209 -9.41 -19.69 12.85
CA GLN A 209 -10.42 -18.85 12.19
C GLN A 209 -9.87 -18.03 11.00
N TYR A 210 -8.58 -17.70 11.00
CA TYR A 210 -7.90 -17.10 9.84
C TYR A 210 -7.56 -18.12 8.76
N ALA A 211 -7.04 -19.29 9.14
CA ALA A 211 -6.65 -20.35 8.20
C ALA A 211 -7.86 -20.93 7.44
N ASP A 212 -9.00 -21.08 8.12
CA ASP A 212 -10.27 -21.54 7.55
C ASP A 212 -11.03 -20.44 6.79
N GLY A 213 -10.51 -19.21 6.77
CA GLY A 213 -11.13 -18.08 6.08
C GLY A 213 -12.37 -17.47 6.75
N ILE A 214 -12.83 -18.00 7.89
CA ILE A 214 -14.01 -17.55 8.65
C ILE A 214 -13.92 -16.04 8.93
N VAL A 215 -12.75 -15.53 9.33
CA VAL A 215 -12.52 -14.09 9.51
C VAL A 215 -11.74 -13.54 8.31
N ALA A 216 -12.47 -13.23 7.24
CA ALA A 216 -11.91 -12.88 5.94
C ALA A 216 -11.44 -11.41 5.81
N GLY A 217 -12.29 -10.45 6.19
CA GLY A 217 -12.16 -9.02 5.84
C GLY A 217 -11.16 -8.21 6.68
N SER A 218 -10.53 -7.19 6.08
CA SER A 218 -9.42 -6.42 6.71
C SER A 218 -9.80 -5.77 8.06
N LYS A 219 -11.02 -5.23 8.18
CA LYS A 219 -11.56 -4.65 9.42
C LYS A 219 -11.81 -5.74 10.48
N SER A 220 -12.60 -6.76 10.13
CA SER A 220 -12.96 -7.87 11.03
C SER A 220 -11.72 -8.63 11.55
N ARG A 221 -10.70 -8.82 10.70
CA ARG A 221 -9.41 -9.38 11.12
C ARG A 221 -8.73 -8.51 12.17
N CYS A 222 -8.65 -7.20 11.93
CA CYS A 222 -8.01 -6.26 12.87
C CYS A 222 -8.73 -6.21 14.22
N LEU A 223 -10.06 -6.17 14.22
CA LEU A 223 -10.86 -6.20 15.45
C LEU A 223 -10.67 -7.52 16.22
N ALA A 224 -10.81 -8.67 15.55
CA ALA A 224 -10.59 -9.97 16.19
C ALA A 224 -9.15 -10.16 16.71
N PHE A 225 -8.16 -9.55 16.05
CA PHE A 225 -6.77 -9.50 16.51
C PHE A 225 -6.61 -8.66 17.78
N LEU A 226 -7.21 -7.48 17.84
CA LEU A 226 -7.17 -6.61 19.01
C LEU A 226 -7.87 -7.24 20.22
N GLU A 227 -9.02 -7.90 20.02
CA GLU A 227 -9.70 -8.66 21.08
C GLU A 227 -8.87 -9.85 21.58
N ALA A 228 -8.24 -10.61 20.68
CA ALA A 228 -7.33 -11.67 21.08
C ALA A 228 -6.10 -11.11 21.83
N LEU A 229 -5.61 -9.93 21.44
CA LEU A 229 -4.51 -9.26 22.13
C LEU A 229 -4.91 -8.78 23.53
N LYS A 230 -6.14 -8.28 23.72
CA LYS A 230 -6.71 -8.01 25.06
C LYS A 230 -6.71 -9.26 25.93
N ALA A 231 -7.13 -10.41 25.39
CA ALA A 231 -7.11 -11.67 26.13
C ALA A 231 -5.68 -12.13 26.50
N VAL A 232 -4.68 -11.87 25.64
CA VAL A 232 -3.26 -12.12 25.97
C VAL A 232 -2.77 -11.19 27.07
N ILE A 233 -3.06 -9.89 27.00
CA ILE A 233 -2.67 -8.90 28.02
C ILE A 233 -3.31 -9.22 29.38
N GLY A 234 -4.59 -9.61 29.41
CA GLY A 234 -5.30 -9.95 30.64
C GLY A 234 -4.70 -11.17 31.36
N HIS A 235 -4.38 -12.23 30.63
CA HIS A 235 -3.82 -13.47 31.18
C HIS A 235 -2.29 -13.49 31.32
N TYR A 236 -1.58 -12.45 30.86
CA TYR A 236 -0.13 -12.37 31.01
C TYR A 236 0.24 -12.01 32.46
N GLU A 237 1.11 -12.79 33.11
CA GLU A 237 1.65 -12.49 34.44
C GLU A 237 3.15 -12.23 34.32
N THR A 238 3.67 -11.20 35.01
CA THR A 238 5.08 -10.82 34.93
C THR A 238 5.96 -11.80 35.72
N PRO A 239 6.95 -12.48 35.09
CA PRO A 239 7.93 -13.28 35.82
C PRO A 239 8.75 -12.40 36.78
N PRO A 240 9.07 -12.85 38.02
CA PRO A 240 9.75 -12.02 39.03
C PRO A 240 11.10 -11.42 38.59
N GLU A 241 11.73 -11.99 37.57
CA GLU A 241 13.04 -11.58 37.04
C GLU A 241 12.96 -10.62 35.84
N LYS A 242 11.76 -10.20 35.41
CA LYS A 242 11.55 -9.40 34.20
C LYS A 242 10.67 -8.17 34.44
N GLU A 243 10.90 -7.13 33.66
CA GLU A 243 9.96 -6.02 33.52
C GLU A 243 8.79 -6.43 32.61
N PHE A 244 7.57 -5.99 32.95
CA PHE A 244 6.34 -6.31 32.21
C PHE A 244 6.48 -6.12 30.70
N GLY A 245 6.91 -4.94 30.25
CA GLY A 245 6.94 -4.59 28.82
C GLY A 245 7.82 -5.54 28.00
N ARG A 246 9.03 -5.84 28.50
CA ARG A 246 9.95 -6.77 27.84
C ARG A 246 9.47 -8.22 27.92
N GLY A 247 9.00 -8.67 29.08
CA GLY A 247 8.48 -10.03 29.23
C GLY A 247 7.24 -10.29 28.36
N PHE A 248 6.41 -9.25 28.19
CA PHE A 248 5.25 -9.26 27.31
C PHE A 248 5.66 -9.30 25.82
N GLU A 249 6.61 -8.46 25.36
CA GLU A 249 7.13 -8.54 23.98
C GLU A 249 7.72 -9.94 23.66
N GLU A 250 8.45 -10.55 24.61
CA GLU A 250 8.99 -11.91 24.49
C GLU A 250 7.89 -12.98 24.39
N THR A 251 6.76 -12.82 25.10
CA THR A 251 5.59 -13.71 25.04
C THR A 251 4.74 -13.49 23.77
N LEU A 252 4.63 -12.25 23.32
CA LEU A 252 3.82 -11.86 22.17
C LEU A 252 4.46 -12.31 20.85
N THR A 253 5.78 -12.25 20.74
CA THR A 253 6.53 -12.61 19.51
C THR A 253 6.16 -13.99 18.92
N PRO A 254 6.17 -15.12 19.66
CA PRO A 254 5.77 -16.42 19.12
C PRO A 254 4.28 -16.48 18.75
N ASN A 255 3.42 -15.77 19.48
CA ASN A 255 1.99 -15.68 19.20
C ASN A 255 1.69 -14.94 17.87
N ILE A 256 2.41 -13.84 17.59
CA ILE A 256 2.34 -13.14 16.30
C ILE A 256 2.89 -14.00 15.16
N ALA A 257 4.04 -14.66 15.37
CA ALA A 257 4.64 -15.54 14.37
C ALA A 257 3.75 -16.74 14.03
N TYR A 258 2.99 -17.27 14.98
CA TYR A 258 1.95 -18.28 14.73
C TYR A 258 0.84 -17.73 13.83
N LEU A 259 0.23 -16.59 14.19
CA LEU A 259 -0.85 -15.99 13.38
C LEU A 259 -0.40 -15.67 11.95
N GLN A 260 0.82 -15.14 11.77
CA GLN A 260 1.40 -14.85 10.44
C GLN A 260 1.57 -16.11 9.57
N LYS A 261 1.88 -17.26 10.17
CA LYS A 261 1.94 -18.55 9.47
C LYS A 261 0.56 -19.11 9.12
N CYS A 262 -0.43 -18.93 10.00
CA CYS A 262 -1.83 -19.31 9.72
C CYS A 262 -2.39 -18.52 8.54
N ARG A 263 -2.18 -17.19 8.53
CA ARG A 263 -2.51 -16.31 7.42
C ARG A 263 -1.67 -15.02 7.46
N PRO A 264 -1.00 -14.62 6.37
CA PRO A 264 -0.22 -13.39 6.32
C PRO A 264 -1.01 -12.16 6.82
N PHE A 265 -0.37 -11.32 7.62
CA PHE A 265 -1.03 -10.16 8.26
C PHE A 265 -1.56 -9.17 7.22
N SER A 266 -2.75 -8.62 7.49
CA SER A 266 -3.22 -7.44 6.78
C SER A 266 -2.40 -6.21 7.19
N VAL A 267 -2.45 -5.16 6.36
CA VAL A 267 -1.82 -3.88 6.71
C VAL A 267 -2.48 -3.28 7.96
N SER A 268 -3.80 -3.42 8.13
CA SER A 268 -4.52 -3.02 9.34
C SER A 268 -3.95 -3.66 10.61
N MET A 269 -3.79 -5.00 10.62
CA MET A 269 -3.20 -5.73 11.76
C MET A 269 -1.73 -5.34 12.00
N THR A 270 -0.97 -5.11 10.94
CA THR A 270 0.45 -4.70 11.04
C THR A 270 0.59 -3.32 11.69
N ASN A 271 -0.26 -2.37 11.32
CA ASN A 271 -0.27 -1.04 11.90
C ASN A 271 -0.82 -1.02 13.33
N ALA A 272 -1.87 -1.80 13.60
CA ALA A 272 -2.37 -2.01 14.97
C ALA A 272 -1.28 -2.59 15.90
N LEU A 273 -0.53 -3.60 15.45
CA LEU A 273 0.59 -4.16 16.21
C LEU A 273 1.72 -3.13 16.43
N LYS A 274 2.07 -2.33 15.41
CA LYS A 274 3.04 -1.22 15.56
C LYS A 274 2.56 -0.22 16.63
N TYR A 275 1.28 0.15 16.61
CA TYR A 275 0.67 1.07 17.56
C TYR A 275 0.73 0.51 18.99
N ILE A 276 0.30 -0.72 19.23
CA ILE A 276 0.36 -1.31 20.59
C ILE A 276 1.80 -1.49 21.07
N ASN A 277 2.74 -1.92 20.21
CA ASN A 277 4.16 -1.99 20.58
C ASN A 277 4.76 -0.62 20.93
N MET A 278 4.24 0.48 20.40
CA MET A 278 4.64 1.83 20.82
C MET A 278 4.19 2.11 22.26
N TYR A 279 2.95 1.76 22.63
CA TYR A 279 2.43 1.92 23.98
C TYR A 279 3.11 0.99 25.00
N VAL A 280 3.42 -0.25 24.63
CA VAL A 280 4.20 -1.19 25.48
C VAL A 280 5.57 -0.61 25.86
N ARG A 281 6.21 0.15 24.97
CA ARG A 281 7.50 0.83 25.21
C ARG A 281 7.39 2.12 26.01
N GLN A 282 6.18 2.66 26.17
CA GLN A 282 5.90 3.84 27.00
C GLN A 282 5.47 3.46 28.41
N LEU A 283 5.32 2.17 28.72
CA LEU A 283 5.00 1.69 30.07
C LEU A 283 6.07 2.11 31.08
N ASN A 284 5.62 2.72 32.17
CA ASN A 284 6.46 3.11 33.29
C ASN A 284 6.70 1.89 34.20
N ALA A 285 7.95 1.50 34.39
CA ALA A 285 8.34 0.36 35.21
C ALA A 285 8.01 0.51 36.71
N LYS A 286 7.63 1.71 37.18
CA LYS A 286 7.21 1.98 38.56
C LYS A 286 5.72 1.70 38.83
N ASP A 287 4.90 1.59 37.80
CA ASP A 287 3.47 1.34 37.96
C ASP A 287 3.19 -0.15 38.22
N SER A 288 2.11 -0.45 38.93
CA SER A 288 1.69 -1.84 39.17
C SER A 288 1.25 -2.51 37.87
N GLU A 289 1.42 -3.83 37.80
CA GLU A 289 1.01 -4.64 36.64
C GLU A 289 -0.44 -4.36 36.22
N SER A 290 -1.36 -4.21 37.18
CA SER A 290 -2.77 -3.89 36.92
C SER A 290 -2.94 -2.56 36.16
N LYS A 291 -2.18 -1.52 36.54
CA LYS A 291 -2.20 -0.21 35.85
C LYS A 291 -1.56 -0.29 34.46
N GLN A 292 -0.50 -1.09 34.32
CA GLN A 292 0.15 -1.30 33.02
C GLN A 292 -0.80 -2.04 32.04
N LYS A 293 -1.54 -3.05 32.53
CA LYS A 293 -2.61 -3.74 31.77
C LYS A 293 -3.74 -2.79 31.41
N GLU A 294 -4.25 -2.01 32.36
CA GLU A 294 -5.31 -1.02 32.15
C GLU A 294 -4.94 0.03 31.09
N PHE A 295 -3.71 0.56 31.14
CA PHE A 295 -3.18 1.49 30.14
C PHE A 295 -3.12 0.87 28.73
N LEU A 296 -2.75 -0.41 28.60
CA LEU A 296 -2.78 -1.10 27.31
C LEU A 296 -4.20 -1.40 26.83
N PHE A 297 -5.16 -1.67 27.73
CA PHE A 297 -6.57 -1.84 27.36
C PHE A 297 -7.17 -0.53 26.81
N GLU A 298 -6.99 0.61 27.51
CA GLU A 298 -7.47 1.89 26.99
C GLU A 298 -6.77 2.28 25.69
N ALA A 299 -5.49 1.94 25.50
CA ALA A 299 -4.80 2.13 24.22
C ALA A 299 -5.44 1.32 23.09
N ILE A 300 -5.86 0.07 23.33
CA ILE A 300 -6.59 -0.76 22.36
C ILE A 300 -7.98 -0.17 22.08
N ASP A 301 -8.74 0.20 23.11
CA ASP A 301 -10.09 0.73 22.96
C ASP A 301 -10.10 2.10 22.26
N THR A 302 -9.13 2.96 22.59
CA THR A 302 -8.87 4.22 21.87
C THR A 302 -8.59 3.96 20.39
N TYR A 303 -7.76 2.96 20.06
CA TYR A 303 -7.47 2.62 18.67
C TYR A 303 -8.72 2.13 17.93
N ILE A 304 -9.54 1.26 18.53
CA ILE A 304 -10.78 0.79 17.90
C ILE A 304 -11.75 1.97 17.67
N ARG A 305 -12.03 2.73 18.73
CA ARG A 305 -12.95 3.87 18.73
C ARG A 305 -12.54 4.93 17.71
N ASP A 306 -11.29 5.37 17.74
CA ASP A 306 -10.87 6.54 16.97
C ASP A 306 -10.36 6.18 15.56
N GLN A 307 -9.58 5.09 15.40
CA GLN A 307 -8.97 4.73 14.11
C GLN A 307 -9.83 3.80 13.25
N ILE A 308 -10.88 3.19 13.80
CA ILE A 308 -11.77 2.27 13.08
C ILE A 308 -13.22 2.77 13.06
N GLU A 309 -13.81 3.09 14.21
CA GLU A 309 -15.25 3.40 14.29
C GLU A 309 -15.59 4.83 13.84
N LYS A 310 -14.97 5.85 14.47
CA LYS A 310 -15.10 7.26 14.04
C LYS A 310 -14.61 7.46 12.62
N ALA A 311 -13.52 6.79 12.24
CA ALA A 311 -12.99 6.85 10.88
C ALA A 311 -13.99 6.34 9.83
N GLU A 312 -14.65 5.21 10.09
CA GLU A 312 -15.72 4.69 9.23
C GLU A 312 -16.92 5.65 9.15
N GLU A 313 -17.33 6.27 10.26
CA GLU A 313 -18.42 7.25 10.28
C GLU A 313 -18.11 8.52 9.48
N ALA A 314 -16.93 9.11 9.65
CA ALA A 314 -16.49 10.29 8.91
C ALA A 314 -16.40 10.02 7.39
N ILE A 315 -15.93 8.83 6.99
CA ILE A 315 -15.96 8.39 5.59
C ILE A 315 -17.40 8.23 5.10
N CYS A 316 -18.29 7.65 5.90
CA CYS A 316 -19.70 7.49 5.51
C CYS A 316 -20.36 8.83 5.18
N ILE A 317 -20.23 9.82 6.08
CA ILE A 317 -20.73 11.18 5.88
C ILE A 317 -20.14 11.79 4.60
N SER A 318 -18.81 11.71 4.43
CA SER A 318 -18.10 12.29 3.28
C SER A 318 -18.53 11.70 1.93
N VAL A 319 -18.83 10.39 1.87
CA VAL A 319 -19.29 9.74 0.62
C VAL A 319 -20.76 10.08 0.33
N GLN A 320 -21.61 10.18 1.34
CA GLN A 320 -23.04 10.48 1.16
C GLN A 320 -23.30 11.85 0.54
N GLU A 321 -22.47 12.84 0.83
CA GLU A 321 -22.51 14.15 0.14
C GLU A 321 -22.27 14.07 -1.37
N LYS A 322 -21.66 12.98 -1.85
CA LYS A 322 -21.33 12.74 -3.26
C LYS A 322 -22.29 11.74 -3.94
N ILE A 323 -23.30 11.24 -3.21
CA ILE A 323 -24.39 10.43 -3.75
C ILE A 323 -25.59 11.32 -4.05
N TYR A 324 -25.99 11.33 -5.32
CA TYR A 324 -27.09 12.14 -5.85
C TYR A 324 -28.25 11.25 -6.30
N ASP A 325 -29.45 11.83 -6.37
CA ASP A 325 -30.63 11.10 -6.83
C ASP A 325 -30.53 10.79 -8.33
N GLY A 326 -30.82 9.55 -8.70
CA GLY A 326 -30.59 8.98 -10.03
C GLY A 326 -29.23 8.30 -10.19
N ASP A 327 -28.37 8.27 -9.15
CA ASP A 327 -27.08 7.60 -9.24
C ASP A 327 -27.21 6.07 -9.45
N VAL A 328 -26.32 5.56 -10.29
CA VAL A 328 -26.02 4.13 -10.43
C VAL A 328 -24.63 3.90 -9.88
N LEU A 329 -24.55 3.21 -8.75
CA LEU A 329 -23.32 3.00 -7.99
C LEU A 329 -22.79 1.58 -8.22
N LEU A 330 -21.56 1.43 -8.69
CA LEU A 330 -20.92 0.10 -8.82
C LEU A 330 -19.98 -0.18 -7.65
N THR A 331 -20.04 -1.38 -7.09
CA THR A 331 -19.15 -1.86 -6.02
C THR A 331 -18.61 -3.26 -6.34
N TYR A 332 -17.59 -3.72 -5.62
CA TYR A 332 -16.91 -5.00 -5.85
C TYR A 332 -16.74 -5.84 -4.59
N GLY A 333 -17.32 -7.05 -4.60
CA GLY A 333 -17.29 -7.99 -3.48
C GLY A 333 -17.99 -7.48 -2.21
N CYS A 334 -17.72 -8.12 -1.08
CA CYS A 334 -18.25 -7.68 0.22
C CYS A 334 -17.29 -6.72 0.93
N SER A 335 -17.77 -5.53 1.28
CA SER A 335 -17.07 -4.60 2.18
C SER A 335 -18.04 -4.02 3.20
N SER A 336 -17.70 -4.15 4.49
CA SER A 336 -18.50 -3.58 5.59
C SER A 336 -18.64 -2.06 5.51
N LEU A 337 -17.59 -1.38 5.04
CA LEU A 337 -17.56 0.08 4.88
C LEU A 337 -18.50 0.51 3.75
N ILE A 338 -18.40 -0.12 2.57
CA ILE A 338 -19.27 0.21 1.43
C ILE A 338 -20.72 -0.17 1.73
N ARG A 339 -20.96 -1.28 2.42
CA ARG A 339 -22.29 -1.62 2.93
C ARG A 339 -22.84 -0.49 3.82
N ARG A 340 -22.13 -0.08 4.88
CA ARG A 340 -22.58 0.98 5.80
C ARG A 340 -22.85 2.32 5.08
N ILE A 341 -22.04 2.66 4.08
CA ILE A 341 -22.26 3.84 3.21
C ILE A 341 -23.62 3.74 2.49
N LEU A 342 -23.89 2.60 1.85
CA LEU A 342 -25.11 2.38 1.06
C LEU A 342 -26.37 2.27 1.95
N GLU A 343 -26.28 1.59 3.09
CA GLU A 343 -27.36 1.48 4.08
C GLU A 343 -27.75 2.86 4.65
N GLU A 344 -26.77 3.70 4.99
CA GLU A 344 -27.02 5.06 5.49
C GLU A 344 -27.52 6.00 4.37
N ALA A 345 -27.01 5.87 3.13
CA ALA A 345 -27.54 6.62 1.99
C ALA A 345 -29.03 6.28 1.72
N HIS A 346 -29.40 5.00 1.82
CA HIS A 346 -30.79 4.57 1.70
C HIS A 346 -31.66 5.07 2.86
N ARG A 347 -31.14 5.01 4.11
CA ARG A 347 -31.83 5.57 5.30
C ARG A 347 -32.11 7.07 5.16
N ARG A 348 -31.25 7.81 4.45
CA ARG A 348 -31.42 9.23 4.09
C ARG A 348 -32.28 9.45 2.83
N THR A 349 -33.05 8.44 2.44
CA THR A 349 -34.03 8.45 1.32
C THR A 349 -33.48 8.85 -0.04
N LYS A 350 -32.15 8.69 -0.26
CA LYS A 350 -31.52 8.87 -1.57
C LYS A 350 -32.01 7.83 -2.56
N ARG A 351 -32.35 8.26 -3.78
CA ARG A 351 -32.80 7.36 -4.85
C ARG A 351 -31.63 6.96 -5.73
N PHE A 352 -31.10 5.77 -5.52
CA PHE A 352 -29.99 5.20 -6.31
C PHE A 352 -30.22 3.68 -6.48
N ARG A 353 -29.54 3.09 -7.47
CA ARG A 353 -29.41 1.62 -7.59
C ARG A 353 -27.95 1.18 -7.52
N VAL A 354 -27.72 -0.05 -7.08
CA VAL A 354 -26.39 -0.61 -6.84
C VAL A 354 -26.10 -1.76 -7.80
N VAL A 355 -24.97 -1.69 -8.50
CA VAL A 355 -24.41 -2.81 -9.28
C VAL A 355 -23.30 -3.46 -8.46
N ILE A 356 -23.54 -4.67 -7.95
CA ILE A 356 -22.57 -5.45 -7.19
C ILE A 356 -21.85 -6.38 -8.16
N VAL A 357 -20.56 -6.12 -8.39
CA VAL A 357 -19.69 -7.01 -9.16
C VAL A 357 -19.14 -8.09 -8.23
N ASP A 358 -19.23 -9.35 -8.68
CA ASP A 358 -18.74 -10.52 -7.95
C ASP A 358 -17.72 -11.34 -8.77
N SER A 359 -16.97 -12.19 -8.09
CA SER A 359 -15.78 -12.87 -8.60
C SER A 359 -15.58 -14.24 -7.96
N ARG A 360 -15.31 -15.25 -8.79
CA ARG A 360 -14.85 -16.56 -8.31
C ARG A 360 -13.46 -16.45 -7.65
N PRO A 361 -13.13 -17.31 -6.67
CA PRO A 361 -13.89 -18.47 -6.22
C PRO A 361 -14.71 -18.29 -4.93
N ARG A 362 -14.72 -17.11 -4.30
CA ARG A 362 -15.34 -16.91 -2.98
C ARG A 362 -16.86 -16.78 -3.04
N THR A 363 -17.54 -17.92 -3.19
CA THR A 363 -18.98 -18.04 -2.96
C THR A 363 -19.28 -17.91 -1.46
N GLY A 364 -20.14 -16.96 -1.09
CA GLY A 364 -20.44 -16.62 0.30
C GLY A 364 -20.18 -15.16 0.69
N GLU A 365 -19.51 -14.35 -0.15
CA GLU A 365 -19.42 -12.90 0.06
C GLU A 365 -20.71 -12.14 -0.38
N HIS A 366 -21.87 -12.79 -0.27
CA HIS A 366 -23.19 -12.21 -0.60
C HIS A 366 -23.89 -11.55 0.60
N ASP A 367 -23.30 -11.56 1.79
CA ASP A 367 -23.86 -10.91 3.00
C ASP A 367 -24.28 -9.45 2.75
N MET A 368 -23.45 -8.68 2.04
CA MET A 368 -23.76 -7.30 1.67
C MET A 368 -24.99 -7.20 0.76
N LEU A 369 -25.11 -8.09 -0.23
CA LEU A 369 -26.28 -8.15 -1.10
C LEU A 369 -27.53 -8.51 -0.30
N HIS A 370 -27.48 -9.56 0.53
CA HIS A 370 -28.61 -9.98 1.35
C HIS A 370 -29.10 -8.87 2.29
N GLN A 371 -28.18 -8.11 2.91
CA GLN A 371 -28.52 -7.02 3.81
C GLN A 371 -29.09 -5.79 3.09
N LEU A 372 -28.56 -5.44 1.91
CA LEU A 372 -29.07 -4.34 1.09
C LEU A 372 -30.46 -4.66 0.50
N VAL A 373 -30.67 -5.88 0.01
CA VAL A 373 -31.97 -6.34 -0.51
C VAL A 373 -33.00 -6.42 0.61
N ALA A 374 -32.63 -6.90 1.81
CA ALA A 374 -33.51 -6.92 2.97
C ALA A 374 -33.94 -5.51 3.45
N GLN A 375 -33.17 -4.48 3.11
CA GLN A 375 -33.50 -3.07 3.37
C GLN A 375 -34.29 -2.42 2.22
N GLY A 376 -34.50 -3.09 1.09
CA GLY A 376 -35.22 -2.54 -0.06
C GLY A 376 -34.36 -1.68 -1.00
N VAL A 377 -33.04 -1.88 -1.01
CA VAL A 377 -32.14 -1.22 -1.98
C VAL A 377 -32.16 -1.96 -3.32
N ASP A 378 -32.41 -1.24 -4.41
CA ASP A 378 -32.38 -1.79 -5.77
C ASP A 378 -30.97 -2.28 -6.13
N CYS A 379 -30.77 -3.61 -6.11
CA CYS A 379 -29.48 -4.24 -6.36
C CYS A 379 -29.50 -5.09 -7.64
N THR A 380 -28.45 -4.96 -8.46
CA THR A 380 -28.16 -5.83 -9.62
C THR A 380 -26.83 -6.53 -9.37
N VAL A 381 -26.77 -7.85 -9.53
CA VAL A 381 -25.53 -8.63 -9.38
C VAL A 381 -24.99 -9.02 -10.75
N VAL A 382 -23.71 -8.82 -10.98
CA VAL A 382 -23.02 -9.30 -12.19
C VAL A 382 -21.67 -9.89 -11.85
N LEU A 383 -21.18 -10.81 -12.69
CA LEU A 383 -19.82 -11.32 -12.59
C LEU A 383 -18.81 -10.35 -13.22
N ILE A 384 -17.55 -10.43 -12.77
CA ILE A 384 -16.43 -9.58 -13.22
C ILE A 384 -16.20 -9.57 -14.74
N ASN A 385 -16.60 -10.63 -15.47
CA ASN A 385 -16.51 -10.67 -16.94
C ASN A 385 -17.55 -9.77 -17.64
N ALA A 386 -18.60 -9.32 -16.95
CA ALA A 386 -19.66 -8.48 -17.49
C ALA A 386 -19.48 -6.97 -17.21
N ILE A 387 -18.37 -6.53 -16.60
CA ILE A 387 -18.13 -5.11 -16.26
C ILE A 387 -18.28 -4.21 -17.49
N SER A 388 -17.67 -4.59 -18.63
CA SER A 388 -17.73 -3.79 -19.87
C SER A 388 -19.14 -3.63 -20.44
N TYR A 389 -20.07 -4.51 -20.08
CA TYR A 389 -21.48 -4.42 -20.47
C TYR A 389 -22.27 -3.48 -19.55
N VAL A 390 -22.05 -3.53 -18.23
CA VAL A 390 -22.79 -2.69 -17.26
C VAL A 390 -22.20 -1.30 -17.05
N ILE A 391 -20.90 -1.11 -17.25
CA ILE A 391 -20.22 0.16 -16.95
C ILE A 391 -20.79 1.39 -17.70
N PRO A 392 -21.39 1.31 -18.91
CA PRO A 392 -22.00 2.48 -19.55
C PRO A 392 -23.23 3.02 -18.79
N GLU A 393 -23.87 2.20 -17.96
CA GLU A 393 -25.00 2.62 -17.12
C GLU A 393 -24.55 3.17 -15.76
N VAL A 394 -23.27 3.03 -15.39
CA VAL A 394 -22.75 3.34 -14.06
C VAL A 394 -22.30 4.79 -13.98
N THR A 395 -22.76 5.50 -12.96
CA THR A 395 -22.43 6.91 -12.72
C THR A 395 -21.18 7.09 -11.86
N LYS A 396 -20.93 6.19 -10.90
CA LYS A 396 -19.81 6.23 -9.96
C LYS A 396 -19.42 4.82 -9.55
N VAL A 397 -18.12 4.58 -9.37
CA VAL A 397 -17.60 3.34 -8.80
C VAL A 397 -17.12 3.61 -7.38
N LEU A 398 -17.65 2.85 -6.40
CA LEU A 398 -17.25 2.86 -5.00
C LEU A 398 -16.47 1.57 -4.71
N LEU A 399 -15.18 1.69 -4.39
CA LEU A 399 -14.31 0.56 -4.04
C LEU A 399 -13.83 0.71 -2.60
N SER A 400 -13.54 -0.42 -1.96
CA SER A 400 -12.85 -0.44 -0.67
C SER A 400 -11.40 -0.88 -0.87
N ALA A 401 -10.47 -0.34 -0.09
CA ALA A 401 -9.09 -0.79 -0.09
C ALA A 401 -8.78 -1.71 1.11
N HIS A 402 -7.96 -2.73 0.87
CA HIS A 402 -7.28 -3.46 1.93
C HIS A 402 -6.14 -2.62 2.51
N ALA A 403 -5.40 -1.92 1.64
CA ALA A 403 -4.36 -0.96 2.02
C ALA A 403 -4.14 0.10 0.94
N LEU A 404 -3.62 1.26 1.36
CA LEU A 404 -3.10 2.29 0.46
C LEU A 404 -1.59 2.43 0.64
N LEU A 405 -0.85 2.44 -0.47
CA LEU A 405 0.60 2.42 -0.48
C LEU A 405 1.19 3.83 -0.64
N ALA A 406 2.43 4.03 -0.22
CA ALA A 406 3.08 5.35 -0.23
C ALA A 406 3.28 5.94 -1.65
N ASN A 407 3.23 5.13 -2.71
CA ASN A 407 3.18 5.61 -4.10
C ASN A 407 1.76 5.95 -4.60
N GLY A 408 0.75 5.87 -3.74
CA GLY A 408 -0.66 6.06 -4.07
C GLY A 408 -1.34 4.84 -4.69
N CYS A 409 -0.62 3.73 -4.92
CA CYS A 409 -1.25 2.50 -5.39
C CYS A 409 -2.24 1.94 -4.36
N VAL A 410 -3.36 1.41 -4.85
CA VAL A 410 -4.40 0.81 -4.02
C VAL A 410 -4.26 -0.70 -4.03
N MET A 411 -4.04 -1.29 -2.85
CA MET A 411 -4.05 -2.74 -2.69
C MET A 411 -5.45 -3.16 -2.24
N SER A 412 -6.15 -3.95 -3.05
CA SER A 412 -7.47 -4.50 -2.70
C SER A 412 -7.65 -5.88 -3.33
N ARG A 413 -8.87 -6.45 -3.28
CA ARG A 413 -9.13 -7.80 -3.80
C ARG A 413 -8.78 -7.89 -5.29
N VAL A 414 -8.25 -9.03 -5.73
CA VAL A 414 -7.94 -9.29 -7.16
C VAL A 414 -9.15 -8.93 -8.03
N GLY A 415 -8.95 -8.17 -9.11
CA GLY A 415 -10.02 -7.65 -9.97
C GLY A 415 -10.38 -6.17 -9.72
N THR A 416 -9.93 -5.57 -8.61
CA THR A 416 -10.11 -4.13 -8.33
C THR A 416 -9.42 -3.29 -9.40
N ALA A 417 -8.21 -3.66 -9.82
CA ALA A 417 -7.48 -2.96 -10.86
C ALA A 417 -8.16 -3.08 -12.24
N GLN A 418 -8.80 -4.22 -12.51
CA GLN A 418 -9.56 -4.45 -13.74
C GLN A 418 -10.82 -3.56 -13.80
N ILE A 419 -11.56 -3.47 -12.69
CA ILE A 419 -12.73 -2.58 -12.57
C ILE A 419 -12.31 -1.13 -12.76
N ALA A 420 -11.25 -0.67 -12.08
CA ALA A 420 -10.77 0.69 -12.18
C ALA A 420 -10.31 1.04 -13.62
N LEU A 421 -9.64 0.11 -14.31
CA LEU A 421 -9.21 0.28 -15.71
C LEU A 421 -10.39 0.42 -16.68
N VAL A 422 -11.42 -0.43 -16.53
CA VAL A 422 -12.63 -0.36 -17.35
C VAL A 422 -13.40 0.93 -17.05
N ALA A 423 -13.65 1.24 -15.77
CA ALA A 423 -14.32 2.48 -15.36
C ALA A 423 -13.63 3.73 -15.92
N LYS A 424 -12.29 3.80 -15.83
CA LYS A 424 -11.49 4.89 -16.40
C LYS A 424 -11.68 5.03 -17.91
N SER A 425 -11.77 3.91 -18.63
CA SER A 425 -11.96 3.88 -20.09
C SER A 425 -13.33 4.42 -20.53
N TYR A 426 -14.34 4.33 -19.66
CA TYR A 426 -15.68 4.89 -19.87
C TYR A 426 -15.87 6.26 -19.17
N ASN A 427 -14.81 6.86 -18.64
CA ASN A 427 -14.79 8.12 -17.89
C ASN A 427 -15.64 8.11 -16.61
N VAL A 428 -15.93 6.93 -16.05
CA VAL A 428 -16.66 6.79 -14.78
C VAL A 428 -15.69 7.03 -13.62
N PRO A 429 -16.00 7.92 -12.66
CA PRO A 429 -15.13 8.21 -11.53
C PRO A 429 -15.04 7.04 -10.55
N VAL A 430 -13.82 6.76 -10.10
CA VAL A 430 -13.50 5.69 -9.14
C VAL A 430 -13.13 6.30 -7.80
N LEU A 431 -13.97 6.09 -6.79
CA LEU A 431 -13.78 6.54 -5.42
C LEU A 431 -13.38 5.35 -4.54
N VAL A 432 -12.22 5.45 -3.88
CA VAL A 432 -11.68 4.40 -3.00
C VAL A 432 -11.86 4.81 -1.55
N CYS A 433 -12.73 4.12 -0.81
CA CYS A 433 -13.00 4.39 0.59
C CYS A 433 -11.99 3.60 1.47
N CYS A 434 -11.22 4.31 2.28
CA CYS A 434 -10.13 3.71 3.07
C CYS A 434 -9.75 4.54 4.30
N GLU A 435 -9.92 3.95 5.48
CA GLU A 435 -9.47 4.44 6.78
C GLU A 435 -7.94 4.63 6.82
N THR A 436 -7.44 5.71 7.42
CA THR A 436 -5.99 6.04 7.41
C THR A 436 -5.13 4.97 8.11
N HIS A 437 -5.67 4.24 9.08
CA HIS A 437 -4.96 3.14 9.74
C HIS A 437 -4.56 1.99 8.79
N LYS A 438 -5.11 1.93 7.56
CA LYS A 438 -4.74 0.97 6.50
C LYS A 438 -3.67 1.50 5.54
N PHE A 439 -3.11 2.68 5.79
CA PHE A 439 -2.06 3.26 4.96
C PHE A 439 -0.72 2.55 5.24
N SER A 440 0.13 2.45 4.23
CA SER A 440 1.42 1.76 4.32
C SER A 440 2.55 2.62 3.76
N GLU A 441 3.62 2.74 4.53
CA GLU A 441 4.91 3.32 4.09
C GLU A 441 5.54 2.49 2.95
N ARG A 442 5.09 1.25 2.78
CA ARG A 442 5.55 0.33 1.73
C ARG A 442 5.12 0.84 0.35
N VAL A 443 6.02 0.69 -0.62
CA VAL A 443 5.79 0.94 -2.04
C VAL A 443 5.76 -0.40 -2.76
N GLN A 444 4.80 -0.58 -3.67
CA GLN A 444 4.70 -1.75 -4.54
C GLN A 444 4.09 -1.30 -5.87
N THR A 445 4.62 -1.82 -6.98
CA THR A 445 4.22 -1.46 -8.35
C THR A 445 3.61 -2.64 -9.13
N ASP A 446 3.67 -3.85 -8.58
CA ASP A 446 3.17 -5.09 -9.17
C ASP A 446 2.27 -5.85 -8.18
N ALA A 447 1.56 -6.88 -8.65
CA ALA A 447 0.77 -7.76 -7.77
C ALA A 447 1.53 -9.06 -7.38
N PHE A 448 2.86 -9.10 -7.55
CA PHE A 448 3.66 -10.33 -7.44
C PHE A 448 4.50 -10.39 -6.16
N VAL A 449 5.21 -9.31 -5.80
CA VAL A 449 6.22 -9.33 -4.73
C VAL A 449 5.59 -9.52 -3.35
N TYR A 450 4.49 -8.84 -3.06
CA TYR A 450 3.73 -9.00 -1.83
C TYR A 450 2.26 -9.27 -2.17
N ASN A 451 1.80 -10.49 -1.90
CA ASN A 451 0.41 -10.90 -2.10
C ASN A 451 0.10 -12.10 -1.19
N GLU A 452 -1.15 -12.56 -1.19
CA GLU A 452 -1.63 -13.70 -0.41
C GLU A 452 -2.14 -14.77 -1.39
N ILE A 453 -1.53 -15.95 -1.38
CA ILE A 453 -1.99 -17.11 -2.16
C ILE A 453 -3.15 -17.76 -1.40
N GLY A 454 -4.31 -17.86 -2.06
CA GLY A 454 -5.50 -18.55 -1.56
C GLY A 454 -5.44 -20.06 -1.77
N ASN A 455 -6.44 -20.78 -1.27
CA ASN A 455 -6.52 -22.22 -1.44
C ASN A 455 -6.79 -22.56 -2.94
N PRO A 456 -5.95 -23.37 -3.62
CA PRO A 456 -6.18 -23.76 -5.01
C PRO A 456 -7.49 -24.55 -5.17
N ASN A 457 -7.90 -25.29 -4.16
CA ASN A 457 -9.14 -26.08 -4.19
C ASN A 457 -10.42 -25.21 -4.22
N GLU A 458 -10.36 -23.93 -3.79
CA GLU A 458 -11.51 -23.01 -3.95
C GLU A 458 -11.88 -22.82 -5.43
N LEU A 459 -10.90 -22.78 -6.35
CA LEU A 459 -11.14 -22.66 -7.79
C LEU A 459 -11.84 -23.87 -8.41
N ILE A 460 -11.84 -25.00 -7.70
CA ILE A 460 -12.29 -26.32 -8.15
C ILE A 460 -13.66 -26.65 -7.54
N LEU A 461 -13.93 -26.15 -6.34
CA LEU A 461 -15.14 -26.44 -5.58
C LEU A 461 -16.39 -25.66 -6.04
N ASP A 462 -16.26 -24.78 -7.04
CA ASP A 462 -17.39 -24.01 -7.56
C ASP A 462 -18.16 -24.74 -8.67
N SER A 463 -19.05 -25.63 -8.23
CA SER A 463 -20.29 -26.00 -8.93
C SER A 463 -21.20 -26.72 -7.93
N GLY A 464 -22.49 -26.36 -7.92
CA GLY A 464 -23.45 -26.86 -6.93
C GLY A 464 -23.59 -28.39 -6.92
N THR A 465 -23.94 -28.94 -5.75
CA THR A 465 -24.04 -30.38 -5.41
C THR A 465 -22.71 -31.16 -5.37
N ARG A 466 -22.70 -32.25 -4.56
CA ARG A 466 -21.53 -33.14 -4.43
C ARG A 466 -21.24 -33.92 -5.73
N GLU A 467 -22.21 -34.03 -6.64
CA GLU A 467 -22.09 -34.75 -7.91
C GLU A 467 -21.15 -34.06 -8.91
N ASN A 468 -21.16 -32.72 -8.96
CA ASN A 468 -20.28 -31.97 -9.88
C ASN A 468 -18.78 -32.14 -9.55
N ARG A 469 -18.43 -32.53 -8.32
CA ARG A 469 -17.03 -32.81 -7.93
C ARG A 469 -16.42 -33.98 -8.71
N LEU A 470 -17.23 -34.97 -9.09
CA LEU A 470 -16.78 -36.16 -9.84
C LEU A 470 -16.48 -35.87 -11.33
N HIS A 471 -16.93 -34.73 -11.85
CA HIS A 471 -16.80 -34.35 -13.26
C HIS A 471 -15.98 -33.07 -13.49
N ASN A 472 -15.41 -32.46 -12.43
CA ASN A 472 -14.53 -31.30 -12.61
C ASN A 472 -13.17 -31.76 -13.16
N PRO A 473 -12.72 -31.29 -14.34
CA PRO A 473 -11.43 -31.68 -14.94
C PRO A 473 -10.20 -31.23 -14.12
N LEU A 474 -10.40 -30.42 -13.08
CA LEU A 474 -9.37 -29.99 -12.14
C LEU A 474 -9.34 -30.80 -10.83
N ALA A 475 -10.29 -31.73 -10.61
CA ALA A 475 -10.44 -32.43 -9.32
C ALA A 475 -9.17 -33.15 -8.85
N GLU A 476 -8.42 -33.75 -9.77
CA GLU A 476 -7.17 -34.48 -9.49
C GLU A 476 -5.91 -33.66 -9.81
N TRP A 477 -5.95 -32.32 -9.73
CA TRP A 477 -4.80 -31.48 -10.08
C TRP A 477 -3.49 -31.83 -9.33
N GLU A 478 -3.59 -32.38 -8.11
CA GLU A 478 -2.47 -32.85 -7.29
C GLU A 478 -1.76 -34.10 -7.85
N SER A 479 -2.39 -34.85 -8.78
CA SER A 479 -1.75 -35.96 -9.51
C SER A 479 -1.13 -35.49 -10.84
N ILE A 480 -1.59 -34.35 -11.38
CA ILE A 480 -1.23 -33.85 -12.71
C ILE A 480 -0.04 -32.89 -12.62
N SER A 481 1.16 -33.41 -12.81
CA SER A 481 2.44 -32.68 -12.69
C SER A 481 2.56 -31.38 -13.50
N HIS A 482 1.80 -31.25 -14.60
CA HIS A 482 1.78 -30.09 -15.48
C HIS A 482 0.62 -29.11 -15.22
N LEU A 483 -0.20 -29.35 -14.20
CA LEU A 483 -1.30 -28.48 -13.78
C LEU A 483 -0.96 -27.80 -12.45
N THR A 484 -1.29 -26.52 -12.33
CA THR A 484 -1.14 -25.76 -11.08
C THR A 484 -2.21 -24.67 -11.02
N PRO A 485 -3.32 -24.89 -10.29
CA PRO A 485 -4.28 -23.84 -10.01
C PRO A 485 -3.64 -22.74 -9.15
N LEU A 486 -3.93 -21.47 -9.47
CA LEU A 486 -3.39 -20.32 -8.74
C LEU A 486 -4.53 -19.39 -8.33
N ASN A 487 -4.77 -19.31 -7.02
CA ASN A 487 -5.74 -18.42 -6.39
C ASN A 487 -4.96 -17.27 -5.74
N MET A 488 -5.21 -16.02 -6.16
CA MET A 488 -4.55 -14.82 -5.61
C MET A 488 -5.59 -13.94 -4.94
N HIS A 489 -5.35 -13.47 -3.72
CA HIS A 489 -6.36 -12.66 -3.01
C HIS A 489 -6.36 -11.19 -3.38
N TYR A 490 -5.21 -10.58 -3.68
CA TYR A 490 -5.11 -9.13 -3.91
C TYR A 490 -4.56 -8.76 -5.28
N ASP A 491 -4.84 -7.55 -5.72
CA ASP A 491 -4.10 -6.85 -6.78
C ASP A 491 -3.61 -5.48 -6.31
N VAL A 492 -2.86 -4.80 -7.18
CA VAL A 492 -2.36 -3.44 -6.95
C VAL A 492 -2.85 -2.57 -8.11
N THR A 493 -3.76 -1.66 -7.79
CA THR A 493 -4.34 -0.69 -8.73
C THR A 493 -3.45 0.55 -8.80
N PRO A 494 -2.96 0.96 -9.99
CA PRO A 494 -2.21 2.20 -10.17
C PRO A 494 -3.02 3.46 -9.83
N PRO A 495 -2.41 4.50 -9.24
CA PRO A 495 -3.12 5.70 -8.79
C PRO A 495 -3.82 6.47 -9.91
N GLU A 496 -3.34 6.39 -11.15
CA GLU A 496 -3.93 7.08 -12.31
C GLU A 496 -5.33 6.57 -12.71
N LEU A 497 -5.69 5.35 -12.29
CA LEU A 497 -7.01 4.76 -12.51
C LEU A 497 -8.03 5.20 -11.45
N VAL A 498 -7.57 5.71 -10.31
CA VAL A 498 -8.42 6.14 -9.20
C VAL A 498 -8.64 7.65 -9.28
N THR A 499 -9.88 8.09 -9.06
CA THR A 499 -10.24 9.51 -9.11
C THR A 499 -9.95 10.19 -7.79
N ALA A 500 -10.34 9.58 -6.67
CA ALA A 500 -10.01 10.05 -5.33
C ALA A 500 -10.04 8.91 -4.30
N VAL A 501 -9.32 9.11 -3.21
CA VAL A 501 -9.45 8.36 -1.96
C VAL A 501 -10.34 9.15 -1.02
N VAL A 502 -11.31 8.48 -0.38
CA VAL A 502 -12.09 9.07 0.71
C VAL A 502 -11.57 8.50 2.03
N THR A 503 -11.05 9.39 2.87
CA THR A 503 -10.61 9.12 4.24
C THR A 503 -11.45 9.92 5.23
N GLU A 504 -11.27 9.63 6.51
CA GLU A 504 -11.82 10.38 7.64
C GLU A 504 -11.25 11.81 7.77
N VAL A 505 -10.11 12.10 7.13
CA VAL A 505 -9.47 13.41 7.13
C VAL A 505 -10.02 14.30 6.02
N ALA A 506 -10.12 13.75 4.79
CA ALA A 506 -10.62 14.44 3.61
C ALA A 506 -10.81 13.49 2.41
N ILE A 507 -11.46 14.01 1.36
CA ILE A 507 -11.35 13.44 0.01
C ILE A 507 -10.02 13.92 -0.61
N LEU A 508 -9.11 12.99 -0.88
CA LEU A 508 -7.71 13.25 -1.25
C LEU A 508 -7.33 12.52 -2.55
N PRO A 509 -6.42 13.07 -3.38
CA PRO A 509 -5.81 12.27 -4.44
C PRO A 509 -4.87 11.21 -3.84
N CYS A 510 -4.80 10.04 -4.48
CA CYS A 510 -3.97 8.89 -4.06
C CYS A 510 -2.52 9.25 -3.70
N THR A 511 -1.93 10.23 -4.37
CA THR A 511 -0.56 10.71 -4.13
C THR A 511 -0.35 11.37 -2.76
N SER A 512 -1.42 11.64 -2.00
CA SER A 512 -1.37 12.28 -0.68
C SER A 512 -1.09 11.31 0.47
N VAL A 513 -1.07 9.99 0.22
CA VAL A 513 -0.84 8.96 1.26
C VAL A 513 0.41 9.23 2.11
N PRO A 514 1.59 9.61 1.54
CA PRO A 514 2.76 9.97 2.35
C PRO A 514 2.63 11.26 3.17
N VAL A 515 1.70 12.15 2.81
CA VAL A 515 1.44 13.38 3.58
C VAL A 515 0.67 13.01 4.84
N ILE A 516 -0.39 12.21 4.70
CA ILE A 516 -1.17 11.71 5.82
C ILE A 516 -0.33 10.84 6.76
N LEU A 517 0.54 9.96 6.23
CA LEU A 517 1.48 9.17 7.04
C LEU A 517 2.51 10.00 7.83
N ARG A 518 2.74 11.27 7.46
CA ARG A 518 3.65 12.19 8.19
C ARG A 518 2.95 13.04 9.23
N ILE A 519 1.67 13.34 9.01
CA ILE A 519 0.84 14.03 10.01
C ILE A 519 0.59 13.02 11.12
N LYS A 520 1.08 13.29 12.34
CA LYS A 520 0.82 12.35 13.42
C LYS A 520 -0.67 12.37 13.77
N PRO A 521 -1.30 11.22 14.07
CA PRO A 521 -2.67 11.20 14.59
C PRO A 521 -2.85 12.07 15.85
N SER A 522 -1.80 12.25 16.66
CA SER A 522 -1.79 13.14 17.83
C SER A 522 -1.79 14.64 17.50
N GLU A 523 -1.61 15.03 16.23
CA GLU A 523 -1.60 16.42 15.75
C GLU A 523 -2.91 16.78 15.02
N VAL A 524 -3.78 15.78 14.77
CA VAL A 524 -5.14 15.96 14.24
C VAL A 524 -6.13 15.85 15.40
N GLY A 525 -6.57 16.98 15.93
CA GLY A 525 -7.68 17.01 16.88
C GLY A 525 -8.98 16.57 16.19
N TYR A 526 -9.57 15.48 16.68
CA TYR A 526 -10.91 14.99 16.31
C TYR A 526 -11.96 15.50 17.31
#